data_AF-A0A452UWW2-F1
#
_entry.id   AF-A0A452UWW2-F1
#
_cell.length_a   1.000
_cell.length_b   1.000
_cell.length_c   1.000
_cell.angle_alpha   90.00
_cell.angle_beta   90.00
_cell.angle_gamma   90.00
#
_symmetry.space_group_name_H-M   'P 1'
#
loop_
_entity.id
_entity.type
_entity.pdbx_description
1 polymer ?
#
loop_
_entity_poly.entity_id
_entity_poly.type
_entity_poly.pdbx_seq_one_letter_code
_entity_poly.pdbx_strand_id
1 'polypeptide(L)'
;MLLPSLLSAVIASICLGSSMTQKVTQAQPAISMLENEAVTLDCVYEASGSSYYLFWYKQPPSGEMIFLIRQDSYSEQNATEGRSSLNFQKSDRSISLTITALQAAHSAVYFCALRDTTVMRHLWEPQKTSDLCRKHPQP
;
A
#
# COMPACT_ATOMS: atom_id res chain seq x y z
N MET A 1 40.44 -26.93 -1.88
CA MET A 1 39.45 -26.67 -2.95
C MET A 1 38.07 -26.22 -2.44
N LEU A 2 37.80 -26.19 -1.12
CA LEU A 2 36.50 -25.80 -0.57
C LEU A 2 36.26 -24.27 -0.51
N LEU A 3 37.31 -23.46 -0.38
CA LEU A 3 37.21 -22.00 -0.27
C LEU A 3 36.66 -21.27 -1.51
N PRO A 4 37.09 -21.55 -2.76
CA PRO A 4 36.57 -20.84 -3.94
C PRO A 4 35.10 -21.16 -4.21
N SER A 5 34.66 -22.40 -3.94
CA SER A 5 33.26 -22.82 -4.07
C SER A 5 32.36 -22.16 -3.01
N LEU A 6 32.86 -22.01 -1.78
CA LEU A 6 32.18 -21.27 -0.72
C LEU A 6 32.07 -19.77 -1.06
N LEU A 7 33.12 -19.16 -1.59
CA LEU A 7 33.10 -17.76 -2.06
C LEU A 7 32.08 -17.55 -3.18
N SER A 8 32.03 -18.46 -4.16
CA SER A 8 31.03 -18.43 -5.24
C SER A 8 29.60 -18.55 -4.74
N ALA A 9 29.35 -19.43 -3.75
CA ALA A 9 28.03 -19.61 -3.17
C ALA A 9 27.58 -18.39 -2.36
N VAL A 10 28.51 -17.73 -1.65
CA VAL A 10 28.24 -16.48 -0.92
C VAL A 10 27.87 -15.35 -1.89
N ILE A 11 28.55 -15.24 -3.04
CA ILE A 11 28.25 -14.24 -4.07
C ILE A 11 26.87 -14.48 -4.70
N ALA A 12 26.52 -15.74 -5.01
CA ALA A 12 25.20 -16.09 -5.55
C ALA A 12 24.05 -15.79 -4.56
N SER A 13 24.31 -15.94 -3.25
CA SER A 13 23.34 -15.64 -2.19
C SER A 13 23.04 -14.14 -2.05
N ILE A 14 24.01 -13.27 -2.35
CA ILE A 14 23.85 -11.81 -2.28
C ILE A 14 22.96 -11.26 -3.42
N CYS A 15 22.72 -12.04 -4.48
CA CYS A 15 21.89 -11.63 -5.62
C CYS A 15 20.38 -11.76 -5.38
N LEU A 16 19.94 -12.37 -4.27
CA LEU A 16 18.55 -12.39 -3.84
C LEU A 16 18.23 -11.08 -3.11
N GLY A 17 18.12 -9.99 -3.88
CA GLY A 17 17.68 -8.71 -3.35
C GLY A 17 16.24 -8.81 -2.82
N SER A 18 16.03 -8.39 -1.56
CA SER A 18 14.70 -8.28 -0.97
C SER A 18 13.85 -7.26 -1.75
N SER A 19 12.83 -7.71 -2.49
CA SER A 19 11.88 -6.78 -3.11
C SER A 19 10.99 -6.15 -2.03
N MET A 20 10.80 -4.83 -2.08
CA MET A 20 9.78 -4.18 -1.26
C MET A 20 8.40 -4.60 -1.79
N THR A 21 7.68 -5.43 -1.03
CA THR A 21 6.34 -5.87 -1.40
C THR A 21 5.32 -4.90 -0.80
N GLN A 22 4.58 -4.21 -1.66
CA GLN A 22 3.40 -3.44 -1.29
C GLN A 22 2.17 -4.18 -1.79
N LYS A 23 1.16 -4.31 -0.94
CA LYS A 23 -0.10 -4.96 -1.30
C LYS A 23 -1.26 -4.35 -0.55
N VAL A 24 -2.42 -4.32 -1.20
CA VAL A 24 -3.72 -4.05 -0.57
C VAL A 24 -4.66 -5.18 -0.93
N THR A 25 -5.53 -5.56 0.00
CA THR A 25 -6.53 -6.62 -0.19
C THR A 25 -7.88 -6.10 0.28
N GLN A 26 -8.87 -6.13 -0.62
CA GLN A 26 -10.26 -5.81 -0.36
C GLN A 26 -11.08 -7.07 -0.69
N ALA A 27 -11.58 -7.77 0.33
CA ALA A 27 -12.27 -9.06 0.16
C ALA A 27 -13.80 -8.93 0.11
N GLN A 28 -14.33 -7.72 0.25
CA GLN A 28 -15.75 -7.49 0.45
C GLN A 28 -16.54 -7.66 -0.87
N PRO A 29 -17.71 -8.31 -0.83
CA PRO A 29 -18.59 -8.39 -1.99
C PRO A 29 -19.25 -7.03 -2.27
N ALA A 30 -20.02 -6.94 -3.35
CA ALA A 30 -20.90 -5.80 -3.57
C ALA A 30 -21.88 -5.63 -2.39
N ILE A 31 -21.99 -4.41 -1.86
CA ILE A 31 -22.84 -4.07 -0.72
C ILE A 31 -23.93 -3.11 -1.19
N SER A 32 -25.16 -3.36 -0.75
CA SER A 32 -26.30 -2.46 -0.95
C SER A 32 -26.84 -2.05 0.42
N MET A 33 -26.92 -0.74 0.66
CA MET A 33 -27.41 -0.14 1.92
C MET A 33 -28.48 0.91 1.60
N LEU A 34 -29.34 1.23 2.57
CA LEU A 34 -30.35 2.28 2.38
C LEU A 34 -29.75 3.67 2.56
N GLU A 35 -30.42 4.68 2.00
CA GLU A 35 -30.05 6.07 2.27
C GLU A 35 -30.14 6.40 3.75
N ASN A 36 -29.30 7.32 4.21
CA ASN A 36 -29.11 7.73 5.60
C ASN A 36 -28.49 6.67 6.53
N GLU A 37 -28.31 5.42 6.08
CA GLU A 37 -27.51 4.43 6.80
C GLU A 37 -26.00 4.72 6.70
N ALA A 38 -25.19 3.90 7.38
CA ALA A 38 -23.74 3.91 7.27
C ALA A 38 -23.22 2.61 6.66
N VAL A 39 -22.12 2.68 5.92
CA VAL A 39 -21.40 1.52 5.40
C VAL A 39 -19.95 1.57 5.85
N THR A 40 -19.37 0.40 6.10
CA THR A 40 -17.95 0.23 6.39
C THR A 40 -17.31 -0.65 5.33
N LEU A 41 -16.27 -0.12 4.70
CA LEU A 41 -15.47 -0.80 3.69
C LEU A 41 -14.08 -1.11 4.27
N ASP A 42 -13.65 -2.36 4.18
CA ASP A 42 -12.47 -2.89 4.83
C ASP A 42 -11.33 -3.03 3.82
N CYS A 43 -10.15 -2.65 4.25
CA CYS A 43 -8.91 -2.84 3.51
C CYS A 43 -7.83 -3.35 4.46
N VAL A 44 -7.14 -4.40 4.03
CA VAL A 44 -5.91 -4.87 4.69
C VAL A 44 -4.74 -4.56 3.77
N TYR A 45 -3.63 -4.10 4.33
CA TYR A 45 -2.46 -3.71 3.56
C TYR A 45 -1.19 -4.42 4.05
N GLU A 46 -0.19 -4.49 3.18
CA GLU A 46 1.16 -4.93 3.50
C GLU A 46 2.13 -3.86 3.03
N ALA A 47 2.92 -3.33 3.98
CA ALA A 47 3.95 -2.33 3.73
C ALA A 47 5.26 -2.78 4.40
N SER A 48 6.38 -2.55 3.72
CA SER A 48 7.72 -2.87 4.22
C SER A 48 8.31 -1.74 5.06
N GLY A 49 7.99 -0.48 4.74
CA GLY A 49 8.49 0.69 5.44
C GLY A 49 7.67 1.08 6.67
N SER A 50 8.24 1.96 7.50
CA SER A 50 7.54 2.59 8.64
C SER A 50 6.76 3.85 8.25
N SER A 51 7.10 4.45 7.11
CA SER A 51 6.51 5.69 6.59
C SER A 51 5.78 5.43 5.27
N TYR A 52 4.45 5.47 5.33
CA TYR A 52 3.58 5.22 4.19
C TYR A 52 2.28 6.00 4.33
N TYR A 53 1.56 6.09 3.22
CA TYR A 53 0.26 6.74 3.12
C TYR A 53 -0.77 5.73 2.62
N LEU A 54 -1.94 5.75 3.24
CA LEU A 54 -3.10 4.97 2.84
C LEU A 54 -4.17 5.92 2.33
N PHE A 55 -4.82 5.54 1.24
CA PHE A 55 -5.80 6.37 0.56
C PHE A 55 -7.07 5.58 0.30
N TRP A 56 -8.19 6.29 0.32
CA TRP A 56 -9.43 5.82 -0.24
C TRP A 56 -9.86 6.69 -1.41
N TYR A 57 -10.32 6.03 -2.47
CA TYR A 57 -10.89 6.64 -3.66
C TYR A 57 -12.27 6.05 -3.93
N LYS A 58 -13.12 6.80 -4.64
CA LYS A 58 -14.31 6.26 -5.28
C LYS A 58 -14.23 6.43 -6.80
N GLN A 59 -14.83 5.50 -7.51
CA GLN A 59 -15.02 5.53 -8.95
C GLN A 59 -16.53 5.40 -9.24
N PRO A 60 -17.21 6.53 -9.53
CA PRO A 60 -18.58 6.51 -10.02
C PRO A 60 -18.66 5.84 -11.40
N PRO A 61 -19.87 5.60 -11.94
CA PRO A 61 -20.06 5.04 -13.29
C PRO A 61 -19.39 5.84 -14.42
N SER A 62 -19.02 7.11 -14.20
CA SER A 62 -18.24 7.92 -15.14
C SER A 62 -16.81 7.40 -15.34
N GLY A 63 -16.30 6.57 -14.44
CA GLY A 63 -14.94 6.02 -14.48
C GLY A 63 -13.86 6.94 -13.89
N GLU A 64 -14.20 8.18 -13.54
CA GLU A 64 -13.25 9.10 -12.91
C GLU A 64 -12.90 8.66 -11.49
N MET A 65 -11.60 8.61 -11.18
CA MET A 65 -11.11 8.32 -9.83
C MET A 65 -11.15 9.58 -8.97
N ILE A 66 -11.99 9.58 -7.94
CA ILE A 66 -12.18 10.71 -7.03
C ILE A 66 -11.52 10.37 -5.69
N PHE A 67 -10.56 11.20 -5.27
CA PHE A 67 -9.95 11.11 -3.95
C PHE A 67 -10.99 11.38 -2.85
N LEU A 68 -10.98 10.57 -1.79
CA LEU A 68 -11.88 10.74 -0.65
C LEU A 68 -11.15 11.21 0.61
N ILE A 69 -10.13 10.46 1.03
CA ILE A 69 -9.46 10.67 2.30
C ILE A 69 -8.13 9.93 2.35
N ARG A 70 -7.20 10.44 3.16
CA ARG A 70 -5.84 9.90 3.36
C ARG A 70 -5.53 9.72 4.84
N GLN A 71 -4.84 8.63 5.18
CA GLN A 71 -4.25 8.38 6.48
C GLN A 71 -2.72 8.27 6.37
N ASP A 72 -2.01 8.92 7.30
CA ASP A 72 -0.55 8.84 7.38
C ASP A 72 -0.15 7.81 8.43
N SER A 73 0.88 7.01 8.14
CA SER A 73 1.32 5.94 9.05
C SER A 73 1.81 6.43 10.41
N TYR A 74 2.16 7.71 10.53
CA TYR A 74 2.61 8.37 11.75
C TYR A 74 1.51 9.18 12.45
N SER A 75 0.33 9.31 11.85
CA SER A 75 -0.80 10.00 12.49
C SER A 75 -1.38 9.15 13.62
N GLU A 76 -1.47 9.73 14.81
CA GLU A 76 -2.10 9.09 15.97
C GLU A 76 -3.63 9.11 15.91
N GLN A 77 -4.19 10.08 15.20
CA GLN A 77 -5.63 10.24 15.03
C GLN A 77 -6.08 9.70 13.67
N ASN A 78 -7.27 9.13 13.68
CA ASN A 78 -7.97 8.71 12.47
C ASN A 78 -8.43 9.93 11.66
N ALA A 79 -8.16 9.93 10.35
CA ALA A 79 -8.60 10.97 9.46
C ALA A 79 -10.13 10.97 9.31
N THR A 80 -10.70 12.17 9.24
CA THR A 80 -12.12 12.41 8.96
C THR A 80 -12.27 13.52 7.92
N GLU A 81 -13.19 13.33 6.98
CA GLU A 81 -13.48 14.30 5.92
C GLU A 81 -14.95 14.20 5.51
N GLY A 82 -15.72 15.23 5.86
CA GLY A 82 -17.17 15.27 5.62
C GLY A 82 -17.89 14.09 6.29
N ARG A 83 -18.46 13.20 5.47
CA ARG A 83 -19.20 12.00 5.92
C ARG A 83 -18.32 10.75 6.03
N SER A 84 -17.06 10.87 5.64
CA SER A 84 -16.08 9.79 5.61
C SER A 84 -15.19 9.83 6.84
N SER A 85 -14.95 8.68 7.45
CA SER A 85 -13.96 8.51 8.51
C SER A 85 -13.16 7.23 8.31
N LEU A 86 -11.91 7.24 8.76
CA LEU A 86 -11.07 6.06 8.72
C LEU A 86 -11.02 5.38 10.09
N ASN A 87 -10.95 4.06 10.09
CA ASN A 87 -10.55 3.28 11.24
C ASN A 87 -9.19 2.65 10.92
N PHE A 88 -8.12 3.34 11.28
CA PHE A 88 -6.75 2.89 11.02
C PHE A 88 -6.20 2.11 12.20
N GLN A 89 -5.93 0.82 11.99
CA GLN A 89 -5.30 -0.04 12.99
C GLN A 89 -3.96 -0.52 12.48
N LYS A 90 -2.91 0.21 12.85
CA LYS A 90 -1.55 -0.03 12.36
C LYS A 90 -1.01 -1.42 12.71
N SER A 91 -1.33 -1.93 13.90
CA SER A 91 -0.91 -3.27 14.37
C SER A 91 -1.47 -4.38 13.48
N ASP A 92 -2.72 -4.21 13.06
CA ASP A 92 -3.49 -5.23 12.33
C ASP A 92 -3.35 -5.04 10.82
N ARG A 93 -2.61 -4.00 10.42
CA ARG A 93 -2.45 -3.53 9.04
C ARG A 93 -3.79 -3.37 8.33
N SER A 94 -4.78 -2.85 9.05
CA SER A 94 -6.12 -2.62 8.55
C SER A 94 -6.41 -1.12 8.46
N ILE A 95 -7.23 -0.77 7.47
CA ILE A 95 -7.77 0.57 7.33
C ILE A 95 -9.18 0.49 6.74
N SER A 96 -10.19 0.65 7.59
CA SER A 96 -11.58 0.66 7.12
C SER A 96 -12.06 2.08 6.85
N LEU A 97 -12.82 2.28 5.78
CA LEU A 97 -13.53 3.51 5.46
C LEU A 97 -14.99 3.38 5.90
N THR A 98 -15.43 4.26 6.79
CA THR A 98 -16.84 4.40 7.16
C THR A 98 -17.42 5.62 6.46
N ILE A 99 -18.54 5.44 5.76
CA ILE A 99 -19.33 6.53 5.17
C ILE A 99 -20.68 6.56 5.87
N THR A 100 -20.97 7.68 6.52
CA THR A 100 -22.24 7.90 7.24
C THR A 100 -23.25 8.64 6.37
N ALA A 101 -24.53 8.53 6.73
CA ALA A 101 -25.63 9.21 6.05
C ALA A 101 -25.57 9.02 4.52
N LEU A 102 -25.70 7.78 4.06
CA LEU A 102 -25.59 7.45 2.64
C LEU A 102 -26.61 8.21 1.76
N GLN A 103 -26.24 8.40 0.51
CA GLN A 103 -27.00 9.13 -0.52
C GLN A 103 -26.72 8.46 -1.87
N ALA A 104 -27.60 8.65 -2.85
CA ALA A 104 -27.40 8.16 -4.22
C ALA A 104 -25.99 8.47 -4.80
N ALA A 105 -25.40 9.64 -4.50
CA ALA A 105 -24.07 10.04 -4.97
C ALA A 105 -22.89 9.24 -4.36
N HIS A 106 -23.17 8.41 -3.35
CA HIS A 106 -22.21 7.47 -2.76
C HIS A 106 -22.21 6.11 -3.47
N SER A 107 -23.13 5.85 -4.41
CA SER A 107 -23.09 4.63 -5.22
C SER A 107 -21.92 4.68 -6.20
N ALA A 108 -20.91 3.84 -5.95
CA ALA A 108 -19.65 3.79 -6.69
C ALA A 108 -18.88 2.51 -6.34
N VAL A 109 -17.82 2.22 -7.11
CA VAL A 109 -16.78 1.28 -6.70
C VAL A 109 -15.75 2.03 -5.84
N TYR A 110 -15.28 1.43 -4.75
CA TYR A 110 -14.34 2.05 -3.83
C TYR A 110 -13.00 1.32 -3.83
N PHE A 111 -11.91 2.09 -3.86
CA PHE A 111 -10.56 1.58 -3.96
C PHE A 111 -9.72 2.05 -2.79
N CYS A 112 -9.06 1.10 -2.14
CA CYS A 112 -8.01 1.34 -1.17
C CYS A 112 -6.65 1.33 -1.89
N ALA A 113 -5.75 2.27 -1.54
CA ALA A 113 -4.42 2.32 -2.11
C ALA A 113 -3.36 2.61 -1.04
N LEU A 114 -2.15 2.07 -1.27
CA LEU A 114 -1.00 2.22 -0.39
C LEU A 114 0.18 2.82 -1.16
N ARG A 115 0.82 3.84 -0.58
CA ARG A 115 2.07 4.42 -1.08
C ARG A 115 3.13 4.43 0.02
N ASP A 116 4.14 3.59 -0.12
CA ASP A 116 5.32 3.59 0.74
C ASP A 116 6.27 4.72 0.31
N THR A 117 6.77 5.49 1.28
CA THR A 117 7.71 6.59 1.00
C THR A 117 9.16 6.13 0.92
N THR A 118 9.47 4.93 1.44
CA THR A 118 10.83 4.38 1.44
C THR A 118 11.32 3.97 0.04
N VAL A 119 10.40 3.61 -0.87
CA VAL A 119 10.70 3.35 -2.29
C VAL A 119 11.34 4.58 -2.95
N MET A 120 10.94 5.77 -2.54
CA MET A 120 11.47 7.03 -3.09
C MET A 120 12.91 7.30 -2.64
N ARG A 121 13.33 6.80 -1.47
CA ARG A 121 14.71 6.96 -0.97
C ARG A 121 15.70 6.14 -1.79
N HIS A 122 15.29 4.94 -2.23
CA HIS A 122 16.13 4.06 -3.06
C HIS A 122 16.18 4.44 -4.55
N LEU A 123 15.28 5.32 -5.01
CA LEU A 123 15.32 5.86 -6.38
C LEU A 123 16.20 7.10 -6.53
N TRP A 124 16.63 7.73 -5.41
CA TRP A 124 17.56 8.87 -5.41
C TRP A 124 19.00 8.50 -5.07
N GLU A 125 19.25 7.33 -4.48
CA GLU A 125 20.58 6.73 -4.42
C GLU A 125 20.82 5.91 -5.69
N PRO A 126 21.72 6.32 -6.61
CA PRO A 126 22.06 5.48 -7.75
C PRO A 126 22.55 4.14 -7.22
N GLN A 127 22.03 3.04 -7.77
CA GLN A 127 22.31 1.66 -7.37
C GLN A 127 23.81 1.32 -7.38
N LYS A 128 24.54 1.69 -6.32
CA LYS A 128 25.96 1.35 -6.14
C LYS A 128 26.19 -0.16 -6.05
N THR A 129 25.16 -0.93 -5.70
CA THR A 129 25.17 -2.40 -5.66
C THR A 129 25.04 -3.05 -7.04
N SER A 130 24.37 -2.40 -8.01
CA SER A 130 24.24 -2.93 -9.38
C SER A 130 25.53 -2.82 -10.18
N ASP A 131 26.36 -1.83 -9.88
CA ASP A 131 27.63 -1.59 -10.59
C ASP A 131 28.72 -2.62 -10.24
N LEU A 132 28.63 -3.27 -9.07
CA LEU A 132 29.54 -4.35 -8.70
C LEU A 132 29.28 -5.62 -9.52
N CYS A 133 28.00 -5.91 -9.82
CA CYS A 133 27.59 -7.04 -10.67
C CYS A 133 27.77 -6.76 -12.17
N ARG A 134 27.59 -5.51 -12.62
CA ARG A 134 27.80 -5.14 -14.04
C ARG A 134 29.28 -5.24 -14.45
N LYS A 135 30.22 -5.02 -13.51
CA LYS A 135 31.67 -5.08 -13.77
C LYS A 135 32.26 -6.49 -13.82
N HIS A 136 31.54 -7.50 -13.33
CA HIS A 136 31.94 -8.90 -13.45
C HIS A 136 30.82 -9.70 -14.15
N PRO A 137 30.76 -9.65 -15.50
CA PRO A 137 30.07 -10.69 -16.24
C PRO A 137 30.77 -12.01 -15.88
N GLN A 138 29.98 -13.02 -15.51
CA GLN A 138 30.45 -14.40 -15.38
C GLN A 138 31.21 -14.81 -16.67
N PRO A 139 32.31 -15.56 -16.60
CA PRO A 139 32.80 -16.30 -17.76
C PRO A 139 31.78 -17.37 -18.20
#